data_AF-A0AAU7BKH9-F1
#
_entry.id   AF-A0AAU7BKH9-F1
#
_cell.length_a   1.000
_cell.length_b   1.000
_cell.length_c   1.000
_cell.angle_alpha   90.00
_cell.angle_beta   90.00
_cell.angle_gamma   90.00
#
_symmetry.space_group_name_H-M   'P 1'
#
loop_
_entity.id
_entity.type
_entity.pdbx_description
1 polymer ?
#
loop_
_entity_poly.entity_id
_entity_poly.type
_entity_poly.pdbx_seq_one_letter_code
_entity_poly.pdbx_strand_id
1 'polypeptide(L)'
;MSLITLIRSLWSSLKGRTTQADPLDPPEIAALLPDLEGGETHLLRFSATHQPLEVRFKMWKNSNPAMGEETLTLYWDDTAVAQKSWTAPVPEDDLFLHVPQHLLLSEGRHNLFHDVKLYNGNHSSSLPFHITIDRTPPQLPTDNMLVFDPEVVQNGVTDAYLVEHNEELEATVPLYSGIRVGDVLTWYWSTSPSGMDQAGSRSVTQGDLNKPLKVIIPGKHIRDMADGLRYARYTVQDYVGTPELQSQIVLLDAKPTPLPVNFSTPYLEETGSTGSSSTLDPLRASNGATVIIKAGNPFEPTDSVRVHWANPGNTAPMTPPSRWLPATSPAPSPEPTLRPVWAVALRCITR
;
A
#
# COMPACT_ATOMS: atom_id res chain seq x y z
N MET A 1 -73.54 -21.55 -57.35
CA MET A 1 -72.83 -22.83 -57.15
C MET A 1 -71.95 -22.63 -55.92
N SER A 2 -72.42 -22.90 -54.69
CA SER A 2 -72.32 -24.19 -53.94
C SER A 2 -70.92 -24.82 -54.08
N LEU A 3 -70.18 -25.18 -53.01
CA LEU A 3 -70.61 -26.01 -51.89
C LEU A 3 -69.63 -25.89 -50.68
N ILE A 4 -70.18 -25.92 -49.47
CA ILE A 4 -69.52 -26.18 -48.18
C ILE A 4 -69.11 -27.66 -48.10
N THR A 5 -67.92 -28.01 -47.58
CA THR A 5 -67.65 -29.32 -46.92
C THR A 5 -66.46 -29.24 -45.95
N LEU A 6 -66.72 -29.56 -44.68
CA LEU A 6 -65.77 -29.88 -43.60
C LEU A 6 -65.02 -31.20 -43.88
N ILE A 7 -63.85 -31.43 -43.25
CA ILE A 7 -63.62 -32.55 -42.30
C ILE A 7 -62.16 -32.60 -41.78
N ARG A 8 -62.12 -32.66 -40.44
CA ARG A 8 -61.18 -33.12 -39.39
C ARG A 8 -59.96 -34.01 -39.72
N SER A 9 -59.04 -33.96 -38.74
CA SER A 9 -58.01 -34.93 -38.29
C SER A 9 -56.57 -34.57 -38.71
N LEU A 10 -55.53 -34.68 -37.89
CA LEU A 10 -55.29 -35.46 -36.67
C LEU A 10 -54.45 -34.63 -35.68
N TRP A 11 -54.99 -34.38 -34.48
CA TRP A 11 -54.20 -34.10 -33.29
C TRP A 11 -54.09 -35.41 -32.49
N SER A 12 -52.93 -36.07 -32.55
CA SER A 12 -52.49 -37.03 -31.53
C SER A 12 -51.01 -37.38 -31.74
N SER A 13 -50.13 -36.68 -31.03
CA SER A 13 -49.07 -37.37 -30.28
C SER A 13 -48.73 -36.51 -29.08
N LEU A 14 -49.01 -37.09 -27.93
CA LEU A 14 -48.95 -36.54 -26.59
C LEU A 14 -47.72 -37.17 -25.92
N LYS A 15 -47.04 -36.36 -25.09
CA LYS A 15 -46.10 -36.74 -24.02
C LYS A 15 -44.67 -37.07 -24.51
N GLY A 16 -43.60 -36.51 -23.95
CA GLY A 16 -43.47 -35.76 -22.72
C GLY A 16 -43.04 -34.31 -22.94
N ARG A 17 -43.81 -33.37 -22.40
CA ARG A 17 -43.16 -32.24 -21.72
C ARG A 17 -42.38 -32.87 -20.58
N THR A 18 -41.06 -32.99 -20.73
CA THR A 18 -40.16 -33.11 -19.61
C THR A 18 -40.49 -31.93 -18.70
N THR A 19 -41.19 -32.21 -17.61
CA THR A 19 -41.23 -31.30 -16.47
C THR A 19 -39.77 -31.06 -16.15
N GLN A 20 -39.26 -29.85 -16.41
CA GLN A 20 -37.90 -29.49 -16.04
C GLN A 20 -37.83 -29.70 -14.54
N ALA A 21 -37.09 -30.73 -14.12
CA ALA A 21 -36.80 -30.96 -12.72
C ALA A 21 -36.17 -29.68 -12.15
N ASP A 22 -36.44 -29.38 -10.86
CA ASP A 22 -35.80 -28.25 -10.19
C ASP A 22 -34.29 -28.27 -10.50
N PRO A 23 -33.70 -27.13 -10.91
CA PRO A 23 -32.29 -27.09 -11.23
C PRO A 23 -31.46 -27.52 -10.01
N LEU A 24 -30.37 -28.24 -10.28
CA LEU A 24 -29.42 -28.61 -9.23
C LEU A 24 -28.78 -27.34 -8.64
N ASP A 25 -28.38 -27.43 -7.37
CA ASP A 25 -27.59 -26.37 -6.72
C ASP A 25 -26.33 -26.07 -7.55
N PRO A 26 -25.81 -24.83 -7.55
CA PRO A 26 -24.57 -24.53 -8.23
C PRO A 26 -23.39 -25.29 -7.59
N PRO A 27 -22.30 -25.53 -8.35
CA PRO A 27 -21.07 -26.08 -7.79
C PRO A 27 -20.45 -25.16 -6.74
N GLU A 28 -19.76 -25.75 -5.76
CA GLU A 28 -19.02 -25.05 -4.71
C GLU A 28 -17.51 -25.14 -4.96
N ILE A 29 -16.83 -24.00 -5.01
CA ILE A 29 -15.40 -23.90 -5.34
C ILE A 29 -14.70 -23.07 -4.26
N ALA A 30 -14.02 -23.74 -3.32
CA ALA A 30 -13.35 -23.11 -2.18
C ALA A 30 -12.13 -22.23 -2.57
N ALA A 31 -11.63 -22.41 -3.80
CA ALA A 31 -10.49 -21.68 -4.33
C ALA A 31 -10.84 -20.28 -4.88
N LEU A 32 -12.12 -19.92 -4.93
CA LEU A 32 -12.54 -18.57 -5.34
C LEU A 32 -12.21 -17.54 -4.26
N LEU A 33 -11.90 -16.32 -4.71
CA LEU A 33 -11.75 -15.16 -3.85
C LEU A 33 -13.11 -14.51 -3.59
N PRO A 34 -13.28 -13.82 -2.44
CA PRO A 34 -14.42 -12.95 -2.22
C PRO A 34 -14.52 -11.87 -3.29
N ASP A 35 -15.74 -11.59 -3.74
CA ASP A 35 -15.97 -10.49 -4.68
C ASP A 35 -15.72 -9.14 -3.99
N LEU A 36 -14.99 -8.26 -4.69
CA LEU A 36 -14.74 -6.90 -4.24
C LEU A 36 -15.70 -5.92 -4.93
N GLU A 37 -16.13 -4.88 -4.21
CA GLU A 37 -16.95 -3.82 -4.79
C GLU A 37 -16.17 -3.10 -5.91
N GLY A 38 -16.76 -3.06 -7.11
CA GLY A 38 -16.13 -2.48 -8.29
C GLY A 38 -14.98 -3.31 -8.89
N GLY A 39 -14.74 -4.51 -8.37
CA GLY A 39 -13.78 -5.49 -8.90
C GLY A 39 -14.45 -6.55 -9.78
N GLU A 40 -13.62 -7.49 -10.26
CA GLU A 40 -14.10 -8.68 -10.96
C GLU A 40 -14.68 -9.70 -9.96
N THR A 41 -15.67 -10.46 -10.42
CA THR A 41 -16.38 -11.43 -9.59
C THR A 41 -15.93 -12.86 -9.88
N HIS A 42 -16.06 -13.73 -8.88
CA HIS A 42 -15.72 -15.15 -8.95
C HIS A 42 -14.30 -15.40 -9.45
N LEU A 43 -13.36 -14.57 -9.00
CA LEU A 43 -11.95 -14.69 -9.33
C LEU A 43 -11.37 -15.95 -8.70
N LEU A 44 -10.70 -16.77 -9.50
CA LEU A 44 -9.97 -17.94 -9.02
C LEU A 44 -8.60 -17.50 -8.49
N ARG A 45 -8.21 -17.97 -7.30
CA ARG A 45 -6.85 -17.76 -6.78
C ARG A 45 -5.82 -18.26 -7.79
N PHE A 46 -4.79 -17.47 -8.07
CA PHE A 46 -3.74 -17.82 -9.03
C PHE A 46 -3.07 -19.16 -8.70
N SER A 47 -2.82 -19.43 -7.40
CA SER A 47 -2.24 -20.68 -6.92
C SER A 47 -3.09 -21.92 -7.25
N ALA A 48 -4.41 -21.78 -7.34
CA ALA A 48 -5.31 -22.88 -7.68
C ALA A 48 -5.18 -23.30 -9.16
N THR A 49 -4.63 -22.45 -10.02
CA THR A 49 -4.40 -22.78 -11.44
C THR A 49 -3.20 -23.73 -11.65
N HIS A 50 -2.43 -24.03 -10.60
CA HIS A 50 -1.25 -24.91 -10.67
C HIS A 50 -1.54 -26.38 -10.37
N GLN A 51 -2.80 -26.74 -10.13
CA GLN A 51 -3.23 -28.10 -9.86
C GLN A 51 -4.66 -28.31 -10.37
N PRO A 52 -5.14 -29.57 -10.48
CA PRO A 52 -6.55 -29.82 -10.78
C PRO A 52 -7.45 -29.11 -9.76
N LEU A 53 -8.47 -28.41 -10.24
CA LEU A 53 -9.39 -27.63 -9.40
C LEU A 53 -10.49 -28.53 -8.85
N GLU A 54 -10.54 -28.71 -7.54
CA GLU A 54 -11.65 -29.40 -6.88
C GLU A 54 -12.94 -28.57 -6.97
N VAL A 55 -14.00 -29.21 -7.47
CA VAL A 55 -15.35 -28.68 -7.55
C VAL A 55 -16.26 -29.60 -6.74
N ARG A 56 -16.90 -29.07 -5.70
CA ARG A 56 -17.79 -29.82 -4.81
C ARG A 56 -19.25 -29.63 -5.18
N PHE A 57 -20.08 -30.60 -4.83
CA PHE A 57 -21.49 -30.61 -5.16
C PHE A 57 -22.33 -30.96 -3.94
N LYS A 58 -23.53 -30.38 -3.85
CA LYS A 58 -24.53 -30.83 -2.88
C LYS A 58 -25.21 -32.10 -3.37
N MET A 59 -25.60 -32.95 -2.41
CA MET A 59 -26.34 -34.16 -2.72
C MET A 59 -27.68 -33.81 -3.36
N TRP A 60 -27.97 -34.41 -4.52
CA TRP A 60 -29.23 -34.21 -5.22
C TRP A 60 -30.39 -35.01 -4.60
N LYS A 61 -31.62 -34.58 -4.90
CA LYS A 61 -32.83 -35.28 -4.43
C LYS A 61 -33.01 -36.63 -5.14
N ASN A 62 -33.61 -37.59 -4.43
CA ASN A 62 -34.01 -38.90 -4.95
C ASN A 62 -32.85 -39.82 -5.41
N SER A 63 -31.62 -39.59 -4.95
CA SER A 63 -30.51 -40.52 -5.19
C SER A 63 -30.80 -41.89 -4.58
N ASN A 64 -30.65 -42.96 -5.36
CA ASN A 64 -30.64 -44.34 -4.88
C ASN A 64 -29.82 -45.25 -5.82
N PRO A 65 -28.48 -45.17 -5.79
CA PRO A 65 -27.63 -45.89 -6.75
C PRO A 65 -27.64 -47.41 -6.56
N ALA A 66 -28.16 -47.92 -5.42
CA ALA A 66 -28.36 -49.35 -5.20
C ALA A 66 -29.44 -49.95 -6.13
N MET A 67 -30.32 -49.12 -6.71
CA MET A 67 -31.33 -49.55 -7.68
C MET A 67 -30.83 -49.53 -9.14
N GLY A 68 -29.68 -48.93 -9.40
CA GLY A 68 -29.11 -48.74 -10.73
C GLY A 68 -28.05 -47.64 -10.73
N GLU A 69 -27.17 -47.63 -11.72
CA GLU A 69 -26.07 -46.67 -11.77
C GLU A 69 -26.55 -45.22 -11.81
N GLU A 70 -25.98 -44.37 -10.94
CA GLU A 70 -26.09 -42.91 -11.02
C GLU A 70 -24.78 -42.32 -11.52
N THR A 71 -24.85 -41.21 -12.25
CA THR A 71 -23.70 -40.55 -12.85
C THR A 71 -23.76 -39.05 -12.61
N LEU A 72 -22.65 -38.47 -12.17
CA LEU A 72 -22.41 -37.03 -12.10
C LEU A 72 -21.36 -36.66 -13.16
N THR A 73 -21.70 -35.72 -14.04
CA THR A 73 -20.81 -35.22 -15.08
C THR A 73 -20.60 -33.72 -14.91
N LEU A 74 -19.34 -33.29 -14.84
CA LEU A 74 -18.95 -31.88 -14.79
C LEU A 74 -18.61 -31.39 -16.19
N TYR A 75 -19.15 -30.23 -16.55
CA TYR A 75 -18.91 -29.54 -17.80
C TYR A 75 -18.11 -28.25 -17.57
N TRP A 76 -17.22 -27.97 -18.51
CA TRP A 76 -16.43 -26.76 -18.63
C TRP A 76 -16.61 -26.22 -20.05
N ASP A 77 -17.16 -25.01 -20.18
CA ASP A 77 -17.48 -24.39 -21.48
C ASP A 77 -18.17 -25.39 -22.43
N ASP A 78 -19.28 -25.97 -21.94
CA ASP A 78 -20.12 -26.96 -22.64
C ASP A 78 -19.44 -28.30 -22.98
N THR A 79 -18.20 -28.52 -22.53
CA THR A 79 -17.45 -29.77 -22.73
C THR A 79 -17.44 -30.59 -21.44
N ALA A 80 -17.78 -31.88 -21.51
CA ALA A 80 -17.65 -32.78 -20.36
C ALA A 80 -16.16 -33.02 -20.03
N VAL A 81 -15.75 -32.70 -18.81
CA VAL A 81 -14.33 -32.74 -18.39
C VAL A 81 -14.04 -33.75 -17.29
N ALA A 82 -15.06 -34.12 -16.52
CA ALA A 82 -14.94 -35.13 -15.47
C ALA A 82 -16.28 -35.82 -15.26
N GLN A 83 -16.22 -37.07 -14.84
CA GLN A 83 -17.42 -37.86 -14.54
C GLN A 83 -17.12 -38.84 -13.41
N LYS A 84 -18.12 -39.10 -12.57
CA LYS A 84 -18.08 -40.17 -11.57
C LYS A 84 -19.43 -40.91 -11.58
N SER A 85 -19.38 -42.20 -11.30
CA SER A 85 -20.57 -43.06 -11.26
C SER A 85 -20.61 -43.87 -9.98
N TRP A 86 -21.81 -44.19 -9.51
CA TRP A 86 -22.05 -44.97 -8.30
C TRP A 86 -23.11 -46.04 -8.53
N THR A 87 -22.92 -47.20 -7.90
CA THR A 87 -23.87 -48.33 -7.83
C THR A 87 -24.23 -48.70 -6.39
N ALA A 88 -23.77 -47.89 -5.44
CA ALA A 88 -24.06 -47.95 -4.01
C ALA A 88 -24.30 -46.50 -3.51
N PRO A 89 -24.91 -46.29 -2.33
CA PRO A 89 -25.16 -44.95 -1.80
C PRO A 89 -23.92 -44.05 -1.88
N VAL A 90 -24.09 -42.83 -2.41
CA VAL A 90 -23.01 -41.87 -2.64
C VAL A 90 -22.45 -41.37 -1.31
N PRO A 91 -21.14 -41.56 -1.01
CA PRO A 91 -20.51 -40.98 0.17
C PRO A 91 -20.44 -39.45 0.07
N GLU A 92 -20.70 -38.73 1.15
CA GLU A 92 -20.67 -37.25 1.16
C GLU A 92 -19.27 -36.68 0.87
N ASP A 93 -18.23 -37.38 1.34
CA ASP A 93 -16.84 -37.04 1.07
C ASP A 93 -16.42 -37.31 -0.39
N ASP A 94 -17.23 -38.01 -1.17
CA ASP A 94 -16.98 -38.35 -2.57
C ASP A 94 -17.71 -37.42 -3.57
N LEU A 95 -18.48 -36.44 -3.08
CA LEU A 95 -19.23 -35.45 -3.88
C LEU A 95 -18.34 -34.30 -4.42
N PHE A 96 -17.28 -34.68 -5.14
CA PHE A 96 -16.42 -33.74 -5.84
C PHE A 96 -15.89 -34.33 -7.15
N LEU A 97 -15.58 -33.43 -8.09
CA LEU A 97 -14.89 -33.71 -9.34
C LEU A 97 -13.77 -32.69 -9.52
N HIS A 98 -12.79 -33.02 -10.36
CA HIS A 98 -11.69 -32.12 -10.66
C HIS A 98 -11.81 -31.56 -12.07
N VAL A 99 -11.71 -30.24 -12.22
CA VAL A 99 -11.39 -29.64 -13.53
C VAL A 99 -9.91 -29.88 -13.80
N PRO A 100 -9.54 -30.50 -14.93
CA PRO A 100 -8.14 -30.67 -15.30
C PRO A 100 -7.37 -29.35 -15.35
N GLN A 101 -6.15 -29.35 -14.79
CA GLN A 101 -5.32 -28.14 -14.71
C GLN A 101 -5.10 -27.45 -16.06
N HIS A 102 -4.97 -28.20 -17.16
CA HIS A 102 -4.69 -27.63 -18.48
C HIS A 102 -5.80 -26.69 -18.97
N LEU A 103 -7.03 -26.82 -18.48
CA LEU A 103 -8.13 -25.90 -18.78
C LEU A 103 -8.01 -24.59 -18.00
N LEU A 104 -7.37 -24.62 -16.83
CA LEU A 104 -7.11 -23.45 -15.98
C LEU A 104 -5.94 -22.59 -16.49
N LEU A 105 -5.32 -22.98 -17.61
CA LEU A 105 -4.29 -22.20 -18.29
C LEU A 105 -4.88 -21.14 -19.22
N SER A 106 -6.14 -21.30 -19.63
CA SER A 106 -6.87 -20.28 -20.37
C SER A 106 -7.35 -19.21 -19.40
N GLU A 107 -7.03 -17.95 -19.71
CA GLU A 107 -7.60 -16.82 -18.98
C GLU A 107 -9.01 -16.48 -19.47
N GLY A 108 -9.72 -15.72 -18.64
CA GLY A 108 -11.04 -15.19 -18.94
C GLY A 108 -12.15 -15.86 -18.13
N ARG A 109 -13.38 -15.64 -18.59
CA ARG A 109 -14.58 -16.15 -17.95
C ARG A 109 -14.93 -17.52 -18.52
N HIS A 110 -15.06 -18.51 -17.63
CA HIS A 110 -15.39 -19.87 -17.97
C HIS A 110 -16.67 -20.31 -17.28
N ASN A 111 -17.51 -21.08 -17.97
CA ASN A 111 -18.76 -21.57 -17.42
C ASN A 111 -18.61 -23.03 -16.96
N LEU A 112 -19.12 -23.29 -15.77
CA LEU A 112 -19.22 -24.60 -15.16
C LEU A 112 -20.69 -24.91 -14.91
N PHE A 113 -21.08 -26.13 -15.24
CA PHE A 113 -22.34 -26.71 -14.79
C PHE A 113 -22.15 -28.22 -14.67
N HIS A 114 -23.09 -28.88 -14.00
CA HIS A 114 -23.04 -30.32 -13.88
C HIS A 114 -24.40 -30.93 -14.17
N ASP A 115 -24.34 -32.16 -14.67
CA ASP A 115 -25.50 -33.00 -14.90
C ASP A 115 -25.45 -34.21 -13.98
N VAL A 116 -26.63 -34.58 -13.49
CA VAL A 116 -26.85 -35.83 -12.77
C VAL A 116 -27.82 -36.69 -13.56
N LYS A 117 -27.42 -37.93 -13.82
CA LYS A 117 -28.28 -39.01 -14.30
C LYS A 117 -28.58 -39.95 -13.13
N LEU A 118 -29.84 -40.11 -12.79
CA LEU A 118 -30.28 -41.02 -11.72
C LEU A 118 -30.41 -42.47 -12.21
N TYR A 119 -30.57 -43.39 -11.26
CA TYR A 119 -30.69 -44.84 -11.49
C TYR A 119 -31.84 -45.22 -12.45
N ASN A 120 -32.87 -44.37 -12.52
CA ASN A 120 -34.06 -44.55 -13.35
C ASN A 120 -33.95 -43.84 -14.72
N GLY A 121 -32.79 -43.27 -15.05
CA GLY A 121 -32.54 -42.54 -16.29
C GLY A 121 -33.08 -41.11 -16.32
N ASN A 122 -33.61 -40.58 -15.21
CA ASN A 122 -33.94 -39.15 -15.13
C ASN A 122 -32.67 -38.31 -15.11
N HIS A 123 -32.72 -37.18 -15.79
CA HIS A 123 -31.63 -36.22 -15.89
C HIS A 123 -32.00 -34.89 -15.23
N SER A 124 -31.04 -34.26 -14.60
CA SER A 124 -31.15 -32.90 -14.06
C SER A 124 -29.82 -32.18 -14.22
N SER A 125 -29.87 -30.87 -14.42
CA SER A 125 -28.69 -30.03 -14.65
C SER A 125 -28.69 -28.87 -13.66
N SER A 126 -27.51 -28.41 -13.26
CA SER A 126 -27.38 -27.13 -12.55
C SER A 126 -27.56 -25.96 -13.52
N LEU A 127 -27.82 -24.78 -12.98
CA LEU A 127 -27.63 -23.55 -13.75
C LEU A 127 -26.12 -23.35 -14.03
N PRO A 128 -25.75 -22.69 -15.14
CA PRO A 128 -24.37 -22.28 -15.38
C PRO A 128 -23.87 -21.34 -14.28
N PHE A 129 -22.73 -21.69 -13.70
CA PHE A 129 -21.96 -20.88 -12.77
C PHE A 129 -20.65 -20.49 -13.45
N HIS A 130 -20.23 -19.24 -13.35
CA HIS A 130 -19.03 -18.78 -14.04
C HIS A 130 -17.91 -18.50 -13.03
N ILE A 131 -16.69 -18.78 -13.46
CA ILE A 131 -15.48 -18.33 -12.77
C ILE A 131 -14.65 -17.45 -13.70
N THR A 132 -13.84 -16.58 -13.11
CA THR A 132 -12.91 -15.71 -13.82
C THR A 132 -11.49 -16.14 -13.50
N ILE A 133 -10.72 -16.48 -14.53
CA ILE A 133 -9.30 -16.83 -14.42
C ILE A 133 -8.47 -15.65 -14.91
N ASP A 134 -7.60 -15.17 -14.03
CA ASP A 134 -6.54 -14.24 -14.36
C ASP A 134 -5.18 -14.86 -14.00
N ARG A 135 -4.25 -14.80 -14.95
CA ARG A 135 -2.88 -15.31 -14.79
C ARG A 135 -1.86 -14.26 -15.22
N THR A 136 -2.29 -13.07 -15.63
CA THR A 136 -1.43 -12.03 -16.19
C THR A 136 -1.12 -11.04 -15.08
N PRO A 137 0.13 -11.01 -14.58
CA PRO A 137 0.49 -10.04 -13.58
C PRO A 137 0.36 -8.61 -14.14
N PRO A 138 0.23 -7.60 -13.26
CA PRO A 138 0.35 -6.21 -13.67
C PRO A 138 1.72 -5.95 -14.33
N GLN A 139 1.91 -4.75 -14.88
CA GLN A 139 3.18 -4.38 -15.50
C GLN A 139 3.63 -3.01 -15.03
N LEU A 140 4.77 -2.98 -14.33
CA LEU A 140 5.41 -1.73 -13.95
C LEU A 140 6.01 -1.05 -15.19
N PRO A 141 5.98 0.30 -15.26
CA PRO A 141 6.66 1.03 -16.32
C PRO A 141 8.19 0.88 -16.22
N THR A 142 8.92 1.32 -17.25
CA THR A 142 10.39 1.32 -17.24
C THR A 142 10.95 2.21 -16.14
N ASP A 143 10.40 3.41 -15.98
CA ASP A 143 10.66 4.28 -14.84
C ASP A 143 9.59 4.05 -13.78
N ASN A 144 9.86 3.11 -12.89
CA ASN A 144 8.93 2.66 -11.86
C ASN A 144 9.36 3.05 -10.45
N MET A 145 10.31 3.97 -10.30
CA MET A 145 10.74 4.48 -9.00
C MET A 145 9.63 5.27 -8.29
N LEU A 146 9.62 5.26 -6.95
CA LEU A 146 8.78 6.18 -6.18
C LEU A 146 9.15 7.62 -6.51
N VAL A 147 8.14 8.46 -6.74
CA VAL A 147 8.34 9.88 -7.00
C VAL A 147 8.07 10.65 -5.72
N PHE A 148 9.11 11.30 -5.19
CA PHE A 148 9.04 12.14 -4.00
C PHE A 148 9.00 13.63 -4.38
N ASP A 149 8.62 14.48 -3.43
CA ASP A 149 8.70 15.93 -3.58
C ASP A 149 10.15 16.35 -3.95
N PRO A 150 10.35 17.26 -4.93
CA PRO A 150 11.66 17.82 -5.24
C PRO A 150 12.46 18.31 -4.02
N GLU A 151 11.80 18.86 -2.99
CA GLU A 151 12.48 19.28 -1.77
C GLU A 151 13.14 18.10 -1.04
N VAL A 152 12.43 16.97 -0.96
CA VAL A 152 12.95 15.73 -0.35
C VAL A 152 14.13 15.18 -1.15
N VAL A 153 14.05 15.21 -2.47
CA VAL A 153 15.14 14.75 -3.35
C VAL A 153 16.38 15.65 -3.20
N GLN A 154 16.17 16.96 -3.05
CA GLN A 154 17.25 17.94 -2.96
C GLN A 154 17.90 18.00 -1.57
N ASN A 155 17.09 18.00 -0.51
CA ASN A 155 17.53 18.28 0.86
C ASN A 155 17.55 17.05 1.76
N GLY A 156 16.96 15.94 1.31
CA GLY A 156 16.70 14.76 2.12
C GLY A 156 15.41 14.88 2.94
N VAL A 157 15.06 13.80 3.63
CA VAL A 157 13.91 13.77 4.55
C VAL A 157 14.35 14.32 5.90
N THR A 158 14.02 15.58 6.17
CA THR A 158 14.40 16.25 7.43
C THR A 158 13.26 16.20 8.46
N ASP A 159 13.59 16.37 9.74
CA ASP A 159 12.56 16.52 10.79
C ASP A 159 11.62 17.72 10.51
N ALA A 160 12.17 18.84 10.04
CA ALA A 160 11.37 20.02 9.69
C ALA A 160 10.38 19.73 8.56
N TYR A 161 10.81 19.02 7.52
CA TYR A 161 9.94 18.55 6.44
C TYR A 161 8.81 17.69 7.00
N LEU A 162 9.13 16.70 7.84
CA LEU A 162 8.12 15.83 8.43
C LEU A 162 7.11 16.61 9.27
N VAL A 163 7.55 17.56 10.09
CA VAL A 163 6.66 18.41 10.91
C VAL A 163 5.74 19.26 10.04
N GLU A 164 6.26 19.86 8.96
CA GLU A 164 5.48 20.68 8.03
C GLU A 164 4.46 19.84 7.23
N HIS A 165 4.78 18.57 6.99
CA HIS A 165 3.96 17.63 6.22
C HIS A 165 3.17 16.67 7.12
N ASN A 166 2.76 17.11 8.30
CA ASN A 166 1.89 16.36 9.23
C ASN A 166 2.45 15.00 9.65
N GLU A 167 3.75 14.90 9.85
CA GLU A 167 4.45 13.67 10.22
C GLU A 167 4.40 12.57 9.15
N GLU A 168 4.30 12.96 7.88
CA GLU A 168 4.17 12.04 6.76
C GLU A 168 5.16 12.37 5.64
N LEU A 169 5.81 11.33 5.10
CA LEU A 169 6.51 11.41 3.83
C LEU A 169 5.65 10.74 2.76
N GLU A 170 5.06 11.55 1.89
CA GLU A 170 4.27 11.07 0.76
C GLU A 170 5.18 10.75 -0.44
N ALA A 171 4.87 9.66 -1.14
CA ALA A 171 5.44 9.37 -2.45
C ALA A 171 4.35 8.96 -3.43
N THR A 172 4.54 9.31 -4.69
CA THR A 172 3.67 8.88 -5.80
C THR A 172 4.24 7.63 -6.45
N VAL A 173 3.39 6.62 -6.62
CA VAL A 173 3.68 5.40 -7.38
C VAL A 173 3.40 5.68 -8.86
N PRO A 174 4.39 5.46 -9.76
CA PRO A 174 4.15 5.57 -11.20
C PRO A 174 3.01 4.67 -11.65
N LEU A 175 2.17 5.19 -12.56
CA LEU A 175 1.03 4.42 -13.08
C LEU A 175 1.54 3.16 -13.78
N TYR A 176 1.00 2.01 -13.37
CA TYR A 176 1.31 0.71 -13.95
C TYR A 176 0.12 0.16 -14.73
N SER A 177 0.40 -0.66 -15.72
CA SER A 177 -0.62 -1.28 -16.57
C SER A 177 -1.23 -2.48 -15.87
N GLY A 178 -2.53 -2.71 -16.09
CA GLY A 178 -3.25 -3.80 -15.46
C GLY A 178 -3.70 -3.52 -14.02
N ILE A 179 -3.68 -2.25 -13.59
CA ILE A 179 -4.23 -1.83 -12.29
C ILE A 179 -5.69 -2.26 -12.13
N ARG A 180 -5.99 -2.96 -11.04
CA ARG A 180 -7.35 -3.40 -10.69
C ARG A 180 -7.66 -3.16 -9.22
N VAL A 181 -8.95 -3.15 -8.90
CA VAL A 181 -9.40 -3.14 -7.50
C VAL A 181 -8.91 -4.41 -6.82
N GLY A 182 -8.33 -4.25 -5.64
CA GLY A 182 -7.79 -5.34 -4.84
C GLY A 182 -6.29 -5.58 -5.01
N ASP A 183 -5.63 -4.99 -6.01
CA ASP A 183 -4.16 -4.98 -6.10
C ASP A 183 -3.58 -4.45 -4.79
N VAL A 184 -2.51 -5.06 -4.30
CA VAL A 184 -1.85 -4.70 -3.05
C VAL A 184 -0.54 -3.99 -3.36
N LEU A 185 -0.42 -2.75 -2.89
CA LEU A 185 0.80 -1.97 -2.86
C LEU A 185 1.46 -2.16 -1.49
N THR A 186 2.72 -2.58 -1.47
CA THR A 186 3.52 -2.63 -0.24
C THR A 186 4.79 -1.83 -0.45
N TRP A 187 5.15 -0.95 0.48
CA TRP A 187 6.32 -0.10 0.34
C TRP A 187 7.27 -0.22 1.53
N TYR A 188 8.54 0.02 1.22
CA TYR A 188 9.67 -0.29 2.08
C TYR A 188 10.56 0.93 2.23
N TRP A 189 11.09 1.11 3.42
CA TRP A 189 12.02 2.17 3.79
C TRP A 189 13.21 1.55 4.50
N SER A 190 14.21 1.12 3.74
CA SER A 190 15.25 0.22 4.25
C SER A 190 16.61 0.89 4.42
N THR A 191 17.47 0.30 5.26
CA THR A 191 18.88 0.71 5.41
C THR A 191 19.83 0.03 4.42
N SER A 192 19.33 -0.91 3.61
CA SER A 192 20.09 -1.63 2.60
C SER A 192 19.27 -1.87 1.33
N PRO A 193 19.90 -2.10 0.16
CA PRO A 193 19.18 -2.33 -1.10
C PRO A 193 18.25 -3.56 -1.08
N SER A 194 18.57 -4.57 -0.28
CA SER A 194 17.79 -5.80 -0.13
C SER A 194 16.90 -5.80 1.13
N GLY A 195 16.89 -4.70 1.90
CA GLY A 195 16.14 -4.62 3.14
C GLY A 195 14.63 -4.71 2.92
N MET A 196 13.94 -5.38 3.84
CA MET A 196 12.50 -5.63 3.81
C MET A 196 11.79 -4.87 4.94
N ASP A 197 12.33 -3.71 5.32
CA ASP A 197 11.77 -2.85 6.36
C ASP A 197 10.47 -2.21 5.82
N GLN A 198 9.34 -2.90 6.02
CA GLN A 198 8.04 -2.49 5.50
C GLN A 198 7.56 -1.23 6.22
N ALA A 199 7.33 -0.17 5.46
CA ALA A 199 6.82 1.11 5.94
C ALA A 199 5.29 1.18 5.87
N GLY A 200 4.67 0.40 4.97
CA GLY A 200 3.22 0.30 4.89
C GLY A 200 2.74 -0.62 3.77
N SER A 201 1.44 -0.86 3.75
CA SER A 201 0.77 -1.63 2.70
C SER A 201 -0.70 -1.17 2.59
N ARG A 202 -1.25 -1.17 1.37
CA ARG A 202 -2.66 -0.90 1.12
C ARG A 202 -3.15 -1.57 -0.15
N SER A 203 -4.44 -1.88 -0.19
CA SER A 203 -5.11 -2.30 -1.42
C SER A 203 -5.55 -1.10 -2.26
N VAL A 204 -5.55 -1.27 -3.58
CA VAL A 204 -6.14 -0.37 -4.56
C VAL A 204 -7.66 -0.49 -4.49
N THR A 205 -8.32 0.64 -4.34
CA THR A 205 -9.79 0.74 -4.28
C THR A 205 -10.34 1.27 -5.60
N GLN A 206 -11.66 1.18 -5.80
CA GLN A 206 -12.32 1.78 -6.97
C GLN A 206 -12.03 3.29 -7.08
N GLY A 207 -11.88 3.98 -5.94
CA GLY A 207 -11.60 5.41 -5.90
C GLY A 207 -10.18 5.80 -6.33
N ASP A 208 -9.25 4.85 -6.34
CA ASP A 208 -7.85 5.04 -6.78
C ASP A 208 -7.71 4.94 -8.31
N LEU A 209 -8.64 4.26 -8.98
CA LEU A 209 -8.56 4.05 -10.42
C LEU A 209 -8.50 5.39 -11.17
N ASN A 210 -7.59 5.50 -12.12
CA ASN A 210 -7.33 6.71 -12.92
C ASN A 210 -6.84 7.93 -12.12
N LYS A 211 -6.33 7.73 -10.90
CA LYS A 211 -5.68 8.78 -10.11
C LYS A 211 -4.22 8.40 -9.82
N PRO A 212 -3.36 9.38 -9.51
CA PRO A 212 -2.04 9.10 -8.97
C PRO A 212 -2.17 8.29 -7.69
N LEU A 213 -1.51 7.13 -7.67
CA LEU A 213 -1.44 6.30 -6.48
C LEU A 213 -0.41 6.90 -5.52
N LYS A 214 -0.86 7.20 -4.30
CA LYS A 214 0.01 7.71 -3.23
C LYS A 214 0.28 6.63 -2.19
N VAL A 215 1.48 6.66 -1.64
CA VAL A 215 1.90 5.88 -0.46
C VAL A 215 2.49 6.81 0.58
N ILE A 216 2.34 6.44 1.85
CA ILE A 216 2.74 7.28 2.98
C ILE A 216 3.72 6.51 3.84
N ILE A 217 4.89 7.09 4.07
CA ILE A 217 5.89 6.58 5.01
C ILE A 217 5.74 7.41 6.30
N PRO A 218 5.29 6.80 7.41
CA PRO A 218 5.08 7.55 8.65
C PRO A 218 6.40 8.17 9.17
N GLY A 219 6.39 9.45 9.52
CA GLY A 219 7.55 10.15 10.05
C GLY A 219 8.12 9.50 11.31
N LYS A 220 7.26 8.89 12.13
CA LYS A 220 7.71 8.04 13.24
C LYS A 220 8.57 6.86 12.78
N HIS A 221 8.16 6.14 11.74
CA HIS A 221 8.91 5.02 11.19
C HIS A 221 10.29 5.48 10.69
N ILE A 222 10.35 6.64 10.04
CA ILE A 222 11.60 7.25 9.57
C ILE A 222 12.53 7.59 10.76
N ARG A 223 11.99 8.23 11.81
CA ARG A 223 12.75 8.55 13.04
C ARG A 223 13.24 7.33 13.79
N ASP A 224 12.43 6.27 13.88
CA ASP A 224 12.81 5.02 14.54
C ASP A 224 14.01 4.37 13.84
N MET A 225 14.21 4.64 12.56
CA MET A 225 15.36 4.19 11.78
C MET A 225 16.56 5.15 11.85
N ALA A 226 16.47 6.27 12.56
CA ALA A 226 17.48 7.30 12.73
C ALA A 226 17.95 7.94 11.40
N ASP A 227 19.09 8.62 11.44
CA ASP A 227 19.69 9.29 10.28
C ASP A 227 20.39 8.31 9.30
N GLY A 228 20.62 8.76 8.07
CA GLY A 228 21.46 8.11 7.07
C GLY A 228 20.74 7.80 5.76
N LEU A 229 21.46 7.15 4.85
CA LEU A 229 20.95 6.80 3.52
C LEU A 229 19.86 5.72 3.60
N ARG A 230 18.79 5.89 2.81
CA ARG A 230 17.63 4.99 2.77
C ARG A 230 17.35 4.53 1.35
N TYR A 231 16.86 3.30 1.28
CA TYR A 231 16.53 2.58 0.05
C TYR A 231 15.01 2.43 0.01
N ALA A 232 14.34 3.38 -0.64
CA ALA A 232 12.89 3.38 -0.77
C ALA A 232 12.45 2.62 -2.03
N ARG A 233 11.47 1.74 -1.89
CA ARG A 233 10.90 0.96 -3.01
C ARG A 233 9.47 0.52 -2.69
N TYR A 234 8.76 0.01 -3.69
CA TYR A 234 7.48 -0.65 -3.49
C TYR A 234 7.39 -1.96 -4.29
N THR A 235 6.39 -2.74 -3.93
CA THR A 235 5.94 -3.92 -4.66
C THR A 235 4.46 -3.79 -5.00
N VAL A 236 4.06 -4.50 -6.06
CA VAL A 236 2.67 -4.63 -6.50
C VAL A 236 2.37 -6.11 -6.69
N GLN A 237 1.25 -6.55 -6.13
CA GLN A 237 0.69 -7.87 -6.38
C GLN A 237 -0.80 -7.72 -6.67
N ASP A 238 -1.32 -8.39 -7.70
CA ASP A 238 -2.74 -8.35 -7.98
C ASP A 238 -3.57 -9.08 -6.91
N TYR A 239 -4.89 -8.92 -6.98
CA TYR A 239 -5.79 -9.55 -6.03
C TYR A 239 -5.78 -11.09 -6.11
N VAL A 240 -5.53 -11.66 -7.29
CA VAL A 240 -5.50 -13.12 -7.50
C VAL A 240 -4.23 -13.78 -6.97
N GLY A 241 -3.17 -13.01 -6.72
CA GLY A 241 -1.90 -13.47 -6.19
C GLY A 241 -0.93 -13.98 -7.25
N THR A 242 -0.87 -13.35 -8.43
CA THR A 242 0.22 -13.55 -9.39
C THR A 242 1.58 -13.16 -8.77
N PRO A 243 2.72 -13.51 -9.40
CA PRO A 243 4.03 -13.16 -8.87
C PRO A 243 4.17 -11.65 -8.61
N GLU A 244 4.64 -11.30 -7.42
CA GLU A 244 4.85 -9.92 -7.00
C GLU A 244 5.89 -9.22 -7.90
N LEU A 245 5.59 -7.98 -8.27
CA LEU A 245 6.49 -7.11 -9.03
C LEU A 245 7.17 -6.14 -8.08
N GLN A 246 8.46 -5.89 -8.33
CA GLN A 246 9.25 -4.99 -7.51
C GLN A 246 9.70 -3.78 -8.31
N SER A 247 9.57 -2.60 -7.71
CA SER A 247 10.10 -1.36 -8.27
C SER A 247 11.62 -1.29 -8.20
N GLN A 248 12.17 -0.37 -8.99
CA GLN A 248 13.49 0.19 -8.78
C GLN A 248 13.56 0.95 -7.45
N ILE A 249 14.79 1.12 -6.95
CA ILE A 249 15.08 1.75 -5.66
C ILE A 249 15.37 3.24 -5.86
N VAL A 250 14.84 4.05 -4.96
CA VAL A 250 15.20 5.46 -4.79
C VAL A 250 16.10 5.59 -3.57
N LEU A 251 17.22 6.28 -3.73
CA LEU A 251 18.13 6.62 -2.64
C LEU A 251 17.74 7.98 -2.08
N LEU A 252 17.50 8.04 -0.78
CA LEU A 252 17.20 9.28 -0.06
C LEU A 252 18.08 9.42 1.16
N ASP A 253 18.60 10.62 1.39
CA ASP A 253 19.27 10.95 2.64
C ASP A 253 18.20 11.28 3.69
N ALA A 254 18.21 10.56 4.82
CA ALA A 254 17.26 10.79 5.91
C ALA A 254 17.99 11.47 7.08
N LYS A 255 17.46 12.62 7.52
CA LYS A 255 17.91 13.36 8.70
C LYS A 255 16.71 13.67 9.60
N PRO A 256 15.95 12.64 10.04
CA PRO A 256 14.72 12.83 10.78
C PRO A 256 14.97 13.14 12.27
N THR A 257 16.22 13.09 12.75
CA THR A 257 16.55 13.43 14.13
C THR A 257 16.23 14.91 14.39
N PRO A 258 15.32 15.23 15.34
CA PRO A 258 15.01 16.61 15.66
C PRO A 258 16.25 17.37 16.12
N LEU A 259 16.40 18.60 15.66
CA LEU A 259 17.46 19.48 16.15
C LEU A 259 17.24 19.69 17.67
N PRO A 260 18.28 19.52 18.49
CA PRO A 260 18.15 19.72 19.93
C PRO A 260 17.67 21.14 20.25
N VAL A 261 16.51 21.24 20.89
CA VAL A 261 15.87 22.51 21.25
C VAL A 261 16.49 23.19 22.48
N ASN A 262 17.31 22.44 23.24
CA ASN A 262 17.96 22.94 24.45
C ASN A 262 19.39 23.36 24.15
N PHE A 263 19.54 24.62 23.76
CA PHE A 263 20.84 25.28 23.74
C PHE A 263 21.21 25.74 25.14
N SER A 264 22.42 25.40 25.56
CA SER A 264 23.03 25.99 26.75
C SER A 264 23.00 27.51 26.65
N THR A 265 22.59 28.19 27.73
CA THR A 265 22.62 29.66 27.80
C THR A 265 24.05 30.15 27.54
N PRO A 266 24.24 31.12 26.63
CA PRO A 266 25.53 31.71 26.37
C PRO A 266 25.97 32.54 27.57
N TYR A 267 27.26 32.83 27.66
CA TYR A 267 27.80 33.74 28.67
C TYR A 267 28.88 34.64 28.06
N LEU A 268 29.19 35.73 28.77
CA LEU A 268 30.26 36.65 28.38
C LEU A 268 31.54 36.29 29.12
N GLU A 269 32.61 36.02 28.38
CA GLU A 269 33.92 35.65 28.94
C GLU A 269 34.41 36.70 29.95
N GLU A 270 34.25 37.98 29.62
CA GLU A 270 34.73 39.12 30.40
C GLU A 270 33.99 39.29 31.74
N THR A 271 32.89 38.58 31.95
CA THR A 271 32.18 38.60 33.23
C THR A 271 32.76 37.61 34.23
N GLY A 272 33.51 36.61 33.77
CA GLY A 272 33.98 35.50 34.60
C GLY A 272 32.86 34.59 35.14
N SER A 273 31.61 34.80 34.71
CA SER A 273 30.45 33.98 35.08
C SER A 273 30.07 33.06 33.93
N THR A 274 29.75 31.81 34.23
CA THR A 274 29.21 30.82 33.28
C THR A 274 27.71 30.57 33.49
N GLY A 275 27.08 31.41 34.32
CA GLY A 275 25.65 31.37 34.63
C GLY A 275 24.77 31.97 33.54
N SER A 276 23.45 31.80 33.67
CA SER A 276 22.45 32.27 32.71
C SER A 276 22.21 33.80 32.72
N SER A 277 22.84 34.51 33.67
CA SER A 277 22.84 35.96 33.76
C SER A 277 24.14 36.45 34.38
N SER A 278 24.68 37.55 33.87
CA SER A 278 25.85 38.22 34.44
C SER A 278 25.79 39.73 34.22
N THR A 279 26.64 40.47 34.94
CA THR A 279 26.82 41.91 34.76
C THR A 279 28.21 42.18 34.22
N LEU A 280 28.30 42.85 33.08
CA LEU A 280 29.56 43.24 32.47
C LEU A 280 30.04 44.57 33.03
N ASP A 281 31.26 44.59 33.55
CA ASP A 281 32.00 45.84 33.80
C ASP A 281 32.57 46.34 32.45
N PRO A 282 32.19 47.54 31.98
CA PRO A 282 32.69 48.09 30.72
C PRO A 282 34.21 48.17 30.64
N LEU A 283 34.91 48.32 31.78
CA LEU A 283 36.37 48.36 31.82
C LEU A 283 37.01 47.02 31.44
N ARG A 284 36.28 45.91 31.60
CA ARG A 284 36.73 44.56 31.24
C ARG A 284 36.49 44.20 29.78
N ALA A 285 35.71 45.00 29.07
CA ALA A 285 35.39 44.84 27.64
C ALA A 285 35.88 46.03 26.80
N SER A 286 36.97 46.69 27.22
CA SER A 286 37.52 47.85 26.51
C SER A 286 37.96 47.56 25.08
N ASN A 287 38.19 46.28 24.76
CA ASN A 287 38.55 45.79 23.42
C ASN A 287 37.40 45.00 22.75
N GLY A 288 36.17 45.12 23.27
CA GLY A 288 35.04 44.29 22.89
C GLY A 288 34.71 43.22 23.94
N ALA A 289 33.56 42.55 23.76
CA ALA A 289 33.10 41.47 24.61
C ALA A 289 32.93 40.18 23.80
N THR A 290 33.22 39.04 24.42
CA THR A 290 33.25 37.73 23.79
C THR A 290 32.09 36.90 24.29
N VAL A 291 31.16 36.58 23.39
CA VAL A 291 30.04 35.67 23.68
C VAL A 291 30.50 34.23 23.48
N ILE A 292 30.47 33.45 24.55
CA ILE A 292 30.76 32.02 24.52
C ILE A 292 29.47 31.23 24.56
N ILE A 293 29.33 30.32 23.59
CA ILE A 293 28.31 29.28 23.58
C ILE A 293 28.97 28.00 24.10
N LYS A 294 28.37 27.35 25.11
CA LYS A 294 28.98 26.17 25.75
C LYS A 294 29.17 25.04 24.73
N ALA A 295 30.34 24.38 24.80
CA ALA A 295 30.60 23.15 24.08
C ALA A 295 29.61 22.06 24.54
N GLY A 296 28.94 21.42 23.59
CA GLY A 296 27.86 20.46 23.86
C GLY A 296 26.53 20.83 23.20
N ASN A 297 26.40 22.06 22.69
CA ASN A 297 25.35 22.39 21.75
C ASN A 297 25.70 21.77 20.38
N PRO A 298 24.83 20.93 19.81
CA PRO A 298 25.05 20.37 18.48
C PRO A 298 24.81 21.45 17.44
N PHE A 299 25.84 21.74 16.65
CA PHE A 299 25.80 22.65 15.51
C PHE A 299 26.21 21.88 14.27
N GLU A 300 25.42 22.01 13.20
CA GLU A 300 25.82 21.56 11.88
C GLU A 300 26.74 22.61 11.21
N PRO A 301 27.64 22.21 10.30
CA PRO A 301 28.55 23.15 9.63
C PRO A 301 27.85 24.28 8.86
N THR A 302 26.57 24.10 8.51
CA THR A 302 25.73 25.07 7.80
C THR A 302 24.93 25.99 8.72
N ASP A 303 24.95 25.77 10.04
CA ASP A 303 24.16 26.55 10.98
C ASP A 303 24.69 27.98 11.09
N SER A 304 23.77 28.94 11.18
CA SER A 304 24.10 30.34 11.42
C SER A 304 23.75 30.73 12.85
N VAL A 305 24.71 31.36 13.54
CA VAL A 305 24.53 31.86 14.91
C VAL A 305 24.35 33.38 14.85
N ARG A 306 23.27 33.89 15.44
CA ARG A 306 23.00 35.33 15.55
C ARG A 306 22.87 35.75 17.01
N VAL A 307 23.67 36.73 17.40
CA VAL A 307 23.59 37.36 18.73
C VAL A 307 22.74 38.62 18.63
N HIS A 308 21.76 38.78 19.51
CA HIS A 308 20.97 40.00 19.62
C HIS A 308 21.29 40.75 20.93
N TRP A 309 21.43 42.06 20.80
CA TRP A 309 21.64 42.98 21.92
C TRP A 309 20.39 43.82 22.13
N ALA A 310 19.97 44.00 23.39
CA ALA A 310 18.83 44.84 23.73
C ALA A 310 19.01 45.56 25.08
N ASN A 311 18.23 46.62 25.27
CA ASN A 311 18.13 47.30 26.56
C ASN A 311 17.42 46.39 27.59
N PRO A 312 17.79 46.46 28.88
CA PRO A 312 17.12 45.70 29.92
C PRO A 312 15.61 45.92 29.91
N GLY A 313 14.83 44.84 29.81
CA GLY A 313 13.37 44.88 29.76
C GLY A 313 12.76 45.11 28.36
N ASN A 314 13.57 45.28 27.32
CA ASN A 314 13.12 45.37 25.94
C ASN A 314 13.61 44.15 25.15
N THR A 315 12.72 43.48 24.42
CA THR A 315 13.05 42.30 23.59
C THR A 315 13.31 42.66 22.13
N ALA A 316 13.20 43.93 21.75
CA ALA A 316 13.49 44.39 20.40
C ALA A 316 15.02 44.42 20.17
N PRO A 317 15.54 43.67 19.19
CA PRO A 317 16.97 43.63 18.91
C PRO A 317 17.43 44.97 18.33
N MET A 318 18.51 45.53 18.87
CA MET A 318 19.24 46.62 18.23
C MET A 318 20.26 46.04 17.24
N THR A 319 20.44 46.68 16.09
CA THR A 319 21.42 46.26 15.07
C THR A 319 22.80 46.84 15.41
N PRO A 320 23.80 46.03 15.83
CA PRO A 320 25.18 46.51 15.89
C PRO A 320 25.78 46.65 14.47
N PRO A 321 26.81 47.50 14.27
CA PRO A 321 27.65 47.48 13.08
C PRO A 321 28.30 46.10 12.98
N SER A 322 28.06 45.41 11.86
CA SER A 322 28.30 43.98 11.67
C SER A 322 29.78 43.59 11.50
N ARG A 323 30.15 42.42 12.04
CA ARG A 323 31.17 41.55 11.42
C ARG A 323 30.79 40.07 11.58
N TRP A 324 30.65 39.37 10.46
CA TRP A 324 30.43 37.92 10.41
C TRP A 324 31.73 37.18 10.71
N LEU A 325 31.67 36.15 11.55
CA LEU A 325 32.78 35.22 11.76
C LEU A 325 32.31 33.77 11.62
N PRO A 326 33.13 32.89 11.04
CA PRO A 326 32.85 31.45 10.99
C PRO A 326 32.81 30.87 12.43
N ALA A 327 32.12 29.73 12.58
CA ALA A 327 31.74 29.06 13.84
C ALA A 327 32.88 28.74 14.85
N THR A 328 34.10 29.18 14.60
CA THR A 328 35.29 29.00 15.44
C THR A 328 35.95 30.31 15.88
N SER A 329 35.34 31.49 15.67
CA SER A 329 36.02 32.77 15.96
C SER A 329 35.12 33.82 16.68
N PRO A 330 35.65 34.55 17.68
CA PRO A 330 34.90 35.46 18.57
C PRO A 330 34.42 36.74 17.88
N ALA A 331 33.10 37.00 17.92
CA ALA A 331 32.48 38.17 17.27
C ALA A 331 32.76 39.49 18.02
N PRO A 332 33.26 40.55 17.34
CA PRO A 332 33.50 41.86 17.96
C PRO A 332 32.22 42.73 18.06
N SER A 333 32.18 43.58 19.10
CA SER A 333 31.10 44.55 19.42
C SER A 333 31.31 45.92 18.73
N PRO A 334 30.26 46.76 18.55
CA PRO A 334 30.41 48.19 18.29
C PRO A 334 31.22 48.94 19.36
N GLU A 335 31.87 50.02 18.92
CA GLU A 335 32.73 50.93 19.69
C GLU A 335 32.08 51.61 20.91
N PRO A 336 32.89 52.05 21.89
CA PRO A 336 32.43 52.37 23.22
C PRO A 336 32.06 53.85 23.33
N THR A 337 30.77 54.16 23.42
CA THR A 337 30.33 55.41 24.06
C THR A 337 29.15 55.16 24.98
N LEU A 338 29.42 55.40 26.27
CA LEU A 338 28.47 55.51 27.40
C LEU A 338 27.78 54.22 27.84
N ARG A 339 27.63 54.09 29.17
CA ARG A 339 27.10 52.93 29.91
C ARG A 339 25.72 52.51 29.36
N PRO A 340 25.56 51.24 28.99
CA PRO A 340 24.36 50.53 29.44
C PRO A 340 24.70 49.16 30.02
N VAL A 341 23.82 48.71 30.91
CA VAL A 341 23.69 47.30 31.25
C VAL A 341 23.09 46.62 30.02
N TRP A 342 23.83 45.72 29.36
CA TRP A 342 23.35 45.02 28.16
C TRP A 342 22.79 43.66 28.52
N ALA A 343 21.67 43.27 27.91
CA ALA A 343 21.17 41.90 27.95
C ALA A 343 21.43 41.23 26.59
N VAL A 344 21.98 40.00 26.63
CA VAL A 344 22.14 39.14 25.44
C VAL A 344 20.93 38.21 25.38
N ALA A 345 20.19 38.25 24.27
CA ALA A 345 19.16 37.28 23.97
C ALA A 345 19.57 36.51 22.71
N LEU A 346 19.64 35.18 22.78
CA LEU A 346 19.63 34.33 21.59
C LEU A 346 18.19 34.13 21.18
N ARG A 347 17.87 34.44 19.93
CA ARG A 347 16.63 33.99 19.29
C ARG A 347 16.94 33.40 17.93
N CYS A 348 16.39 32.21 17.73
CA CYS A 348 16.24 31.44 16.50
C CYS A 348 17.50 31.16 15.68
N ILE A 349 17.82 29.87 15.63
CA ILE A 349 18.56 29.21 14.57
C ILE A 349 17.61 29.10 13.39
N THR A 350 17.98 29.67 12.26
CA THR A 350 17.33 29.43 10.98
C THR A 350 18.40 28.95 10.02
N ARG A 351 18.12 27.85 9.32
CA ARG A 351 18.81 27.54 8.07
C ARG A 351 18.38 28.53 7.00
#